data_AF-A0A9C8KAM5-F1
#
_entry.id   AF-A0A9C8KAM5-F1
#
_cell.length_a   1.000
_cell.length_b   1.000
_cell.length_c   1.000
_cell.angle_alpha   90.00
_cell.angle_beta   90.00
_cell.angle_gamma   90.00
#
_symmetry.space_group_name_H-M   'P 1'
#
loop_
_entity.id
_entity.type
_entity.pdbx_description
1 polymer ?
#
loop_
_entity_poly.entity_id
_entity_poly.type
_entity_poly.pdbx_seq_one_letter_code
_entity_poly.pdbx_strand_id
1 'polypeptide(L)'
;MDWDDTKSILKALALLYELQTPEEQQAQTTVLDNSVGFNAIDAGFLSSVAYQMLKEGKGVSTRQFSIVKSKIQKYHAQIEEYDLDYVELPETAVLYESRDDFADEHAGLIYVDKDRLLFEPYIYPTTQVKAIGFRWAQDDSASWESPLTLSAFEQLREMFQNCIISDSVTTWLEEVDKPVQLSDEVYKSELLAFQREAVGFMVKAKRGLLGLAPGLGKTPISILAIKELGGRTLIICPLPLLYNWKREIKTWANEDAEIWHKGIGDDVELWVITNYETALRYLVKYDIKTITKDGK
;
A
#
# COMPACT_ATOMS: atom_id res chain seq x y z
N MET A 1 9.53 -45.07 -8.19
CA MET A 1 9.00 -43.76 -7.76
C MET A 1 9.63 -42.67 -8.61
N ASP A 2 8.84 -41.70 -9.11
CA ASP A 2 9.37 -40.48 -9.73
C ASP A 2 9.63 -39.44 -8.65
N TRP A 3 10.90 -39.05 -8.47
CA TRP A 3 11.32 -38.09 -7.45
C TRP A 3 11.17 -36.63 -7.88
N ASP A 4 10.77 -36.39 -9.12
CA ASP A 4 10.49 -35.06 -9.65
C ASP A 4 8.99 -34.78 -9.80
N ASP A 5 8.15 -35.81 -9.68
CA ASP A 5 6.71 -35.66 -9.59
C ASP A 5 6.23 -35.32 -8.17
N THR A 6 5.57 -34.17 -8.04
CA THR A 6 4.98 -33.68 -6.78
C THR A 6 3.98 -34.67 -6.19
N LYS A 7 3.13 -35.29 -7.02
CA LYS A 7 2.09 -36.21 -6.52
C LYS A 7 2.71 -37.47 -5.96
N SER A 8 3.72 -38.02 -6.63
CA SER A 8 4.48 -39.18 -6.16
C SER A 8 5.11 -38.95 -4.79
N ILE A 9 5.70 -37.76 -4.56
CA ILE A 9 6.28 -37.40 -3.27
C ILE A 9 5.21 -37.29 -2.16
N LEU A 10 4.07 -36.66 -2.44
CA LEU A 10 2.99 -36.53 -1.46
C LEU A 10 2.34 -37.89 -1.15
N LYS A 11 2.19 -38.77 -2.16
CA LYS A 11 1.76 -40.16 -1.98
C LYS A 11 2.72 -40.94 -1.10
N ALA A 12 4.02 -40.80 -1.32
CA ALA A 12 5.02 -41.44 -0.46
C ALA A 12 4.95 -40.91 0.98
N LEU A 13 4.68 -39.62 1.18
CA LEU A 13 4.50 -39.05 2.52
C LEU A 13 3.29 -39.65 3.22
N ALA A 14 2.16 -39.76 2.50
CA ALA A 14 0.93 -40.37 3.00
C ALA A 14 1.14 -41.84 3.36
N LEU A 15 1.79 -42.62 2.47
CA LEU A 15 2.12 -44.03 2.71
C LEU A 15 2.95 -44.21 4.00
N LEU A 16 4.03 -43.47 4.15
CA LEU A 16 4.91 -43.59 5.33
C LEU A 16 4.20 -43.19 6.62
N TYR A 17 3.26 -42.24 6.56
CA TYR A 17 2.42 -41.87 7.69
C TYR A 17 1.42 -42.96 8.04
N GLU A 18 0.80 -43.61 7.05
CA GLU A 18 -0.12 -44.74 7.26
C GLU A 18 0.59 -45.98 7.83
N LEU A 19 1.89 -46.16 7.54
CA LEU A 19 2.71 -47.24 8.11
C LEU A 19 3.10 -46.99 9.59
N GLN A 20 2.96 -45.76 10.11
CA GLN A 20 3.18 -45.48 11.53
C GLN A 20 2.08 -46.09 12.41
N THR A 21 2.43 -46.46 13.64
CA THR A 21 1.43 -46.93 14.60
C THR A 21 0.49 -45.79 15.05
N PRO A 22 -0.74 -46.09 15.51
CA PRO A 22 -1.67 -45.07 15.99
C PRO A 22 -1.08 -44.18 17.10
N GLU A 23 -0.26 -44.77 17.98
CA GLU A 23 0.43 -44.06 19.06
C GLU A 23 1.47 -43.07 18.51
N GLU A 24 2.19 -43.43 17.45
CA GLU A 24 3.19 -42.58 16.78
C GLU A 24 2.55 -41.45 15.99
N GLN A 25 1.42 -41.73 15.32
CA GLN A 25 0.63 -40.72 14.64
C GLN A 25 0.08 -39.67 15.61
N GLN A 26 -0.40 -40.11 16.78
CA GLN A 26 -0.93 -39.23 17.82
C GLN A 26 0.16 -38.42 18.51
N ALA A 27 1.32 -39.03 18.78
CA ALA A 27 2.44 -38.38 19.44
C ALA A 27 3.34 -37.57 18.47
N GLN A 28 3.12 -37.69 17.16
CA GLN A 28 3.96 -37.13 16.09
C GLN A 28 5.46 -37.42 16.30
N THR A 29 5.79 -38.57 16.86
CA THR A 29 7.16 -38.99 17.16
C THR A 29 7.25 -40.50 17.02
N THR A 30 8.43 -41.03 16.72
CA THR A 30 8.67 -42.47 16.75
C THR A 30 8.70 -42.93 18.19
N VAL A 31 7.90 -43.95 18.52
CA VAL A 31 7.74 -44.50 19.87
C VAL A 31 8.21 -45.95 19.90
N LEU A 32 8.12 -46.67 18.77
CA LEU A 32 8.50 -48.07 18.65
C LEU A 32 9.51 -48.27 17.52
N ASP A 33 10.57 -49.03 17.77
CA ASP A 33 11.49 -49.46 16.71
C ASP A 33 10.94 -50.70 16.01
N ASN A 34 10.05 -50.47 15.05
CA ASN A 34 9.42 -51.50 14.21
C ASN A 34 9.96 -51.50 12.77
N SER A 35 11.03 -50.74 12.50
CA SER A 35 11.66 -50.57 11.18
C SER A 35 10.76 -50.00 10.05
N VAL A 36 9.58 -49.45 10.38
CA VAL A 36 8.64 -48.86 9.41
C VAL A 36 8.22 -47.44 9.81
N GLY A 37 7.93 -46.60 8.81
CA GLY A 37 7.57 -45.19 9.02
C GLY A 37 8.78 -44.27 9.18
N PHE A 38 8.59 -43.15 9.89
CA PHE A 38 9.63 -42.14 10.07
C PHE A 38 10.58 -42.45 11.24
N ASN A 39 11.85 -42.04 11.12
CA ASN A 39 12.79 -42.05 12.24
C ASN A 39 12.44 -40.95 13.26
N ALA A 40 12.97 -41.06 14.49
CA ALA A 40 12.64 -40.15 15.59
C ALA A 40 12.98 -38.66 15.30
N ILE A 41 13.94 -38.39 14.41
CA ILE A 41 14.37 -37.02 14.06
C ILE A 41 13.41 -36.37 13.05
N ASP A 42 12.93 -37.15 12.09
CA ASP A 42 12.10 -36.67 10.99
C ASP A 42 10.61 -36.80 11.29
N ALA A 43 10.22 -37.69 12.22
CA ALA A 43 8.83 -37.98 12.59
C ALA A 43 8.06 -36.72 13.03
N GLY A 44 8.65 -35.85 13.84
CA GLY A 44 8.00 -34.60 14.28
C GLY A 44 7.44 -33.79 13.12
N PHE A 45 8.31 -33.47 12.16
CA PHE A 45 7.95 -32.62 11.03
C PHE A 45 7.12 -33.38 9.98
N LEU A 46 7.56 -34.57 9.55
CA LEU A 46 6.90 -35.31 8.47
C LEU A 46 5.50 -35.79 8.87
N SER A 47 5.32 -36.24 10.10
CA SER A 47 4.00 -36.64 10.60
C SER A 47 3.05 -35.44 10.73
N SER A 48 3.56 -34.28 11.13
CA SER A 48 2.78 -33.04 11.22
C SER A 48 2.28 -32.59 9.84
N VAL A 49 3.15 -32.60 8.81
CA VAL A 49 2.76 -32.25 7.43
C VAL A 49 1.79 -33.28 6.85
N ALA A 50 2.01 -34.57 7.08
CA ALA A 50 1.10 -35.63 6.64
C ALA A 50 -0.28 -35.50 7.30
N TYR A 51 -0.33 -35.22 8.61
CA TYR A 51 -1.58 -34.99 9.35
C TYR A 51 -2.33 -33.76 8.82
N GLN A 52 -1.64 -32.63 8.59
CA GLN A 52 -2.21 -31.42 8.00
C GLN A 52 -2.88 -31.74 6.64
N MET A 53 -2.19 -32.51 5.80
CA MET A 53 -2.67 -32.89 4.47
C MET A 53 -3.87 -33.84 4.53
N LEU A 54 -3.78 -34.91 5.33
CA LEU A 54 -4.73 -36.03 5.31
C LEU A 54 -5.92 -35.85 6.26
N LYS A 55 -5.73 -35.20 7.41
CA LYS A 55 -6.74 -35.09 8.47
C LYS A 55 -7.35 -33.69 8.56
N GLU A 56 -6.55 -32.64 8.39
CA GLU A 56 -7.06 -31.26 8.42
C GLU A 56 -7.59 -30.78 7.06
N GLY A 57 -7.27 -31.49 5.97
CA GLY A 57 -7.69 -31.12 4.61
C GLY A 57 -7.07 -29.80 4.15
N LYS A 58 -5.88 -29.46 4.64
CA LYS A 58 -5.13 -28.28 4.18
C LYS A 58 -4.06 -28.71 3.17
N GLY A 59 -3.73 -27.82 2.22
CA GLY A 59 -2.61 -28.03 1.31
C GLY A 59 -1.26 -28.08 2.02
N VAL A 60 -0.18 -28.27 1.27
CA VAL A 60 1.20 -28.26 1.77
C VAL A 60 1.92 -27.04 1.19
N SER A 61 2.61 -26.24 2.02
CA SER A 61 3.33 -25.08 1.48
C SER A 61 4.52 -25.50 0.61
N THR A 62 4.98 -24.66 -0.31
CA THR A 62 6.14 -24.99 -1.16
C THR A 62 7.43 -25.21 -0.34
N ARG A 63 7.60 -24.48 0.77
CA ARG A 63 8.68 -24.70 1.74
C ARG A 63 8.54 -26.01 2.50
N GLN A 64 7.34 -26.33 3.02
CA GLN A 64 7.10 -27.62 3.67
C GLN A 64 7.41 -28.76 2.70
N PHE A 65 6.96 -28.65 1.45
CA PHE A 65 7.19 -29.61 0.40
C PHE A 65 8.67 -29.79 0.07
N SER A 66 9.46 -28.71 0.02
CA SER A 66 10.90 -28.78 -0.24
C SER A 66 11.64 -29.58 0.85
N ILE A 67 11.26 -29.38 2.12
CA ILE A 67 11.80 -30.14 3.25
C ILE A 67 11.35 -31.61 3.16
N VAL A 68 10.08 -31.86 2.84
CA VAL A 68 9.54 -33.22 2.63
C VAL A 68 10.32 -33.92 1.51
N LYS A 69 10.48 -33.31 0.33
CA LYS A 69 11.22 -33.88 -0.81
C LYS A 69 12.63 -34.28 -0.42
N SER A 70 13.34 -33.43 0.33
CA SER A 70 14.71 -33.72 0.78
C SER A 70 14.76 -34.87 1.80
N LYS A 71 13.83 -34.91 2.76
CA LYS A 71 13.85 -35.91 3.84
C LYS A 71 13.33 -37.27 3.40
N ILE A 72 12.33 -37.29 2.52
CA ILE A 72 11.61 -38.52 2.17
C ILE A 72 12.45 -39.48 1.33
N GLN A 73 13.48 -38.96 0.65
CA GLN A 73 14.49 -39.76 -0.06
C GLN A 73 15.20 -40.80 0.82
N LYS A 74 15.35 -40.52 2.13
CA LYS A 74 15.96 -41.47 3.07
C LYS A 74 15.14 -42.76 3.24
N TYR A 75 13.84 -42.69 2.96
CA TYR A 75 12.88 -43.79 3.15
C TYR A 75 12.58 -44.53 1.84
N HIS A 76 13.34 -44.25 0.77
CA HIS A 76 13.26 -44.91 -0.52
C HIS A 76 13.05 -46.43 -0.43
N ALA A 77 13.82 -47.13 0.42
CA ALA A 77 13.74 -48.58 0.53
C ALA A 77 12.37 -49.06 1.04
N GLN A 78 11.75 -48.32 1.96
CA GLN A 78 10.39 -48.60 2.43
C GLN A 78 9.37 -48.26 1.34
N ILE A 79 9.58 -47.18 0.59
CA ILE A 79 8.63 -46.74 -0.45
C ILE A 79 8.59 -47.72 -1.63
N GLU A 80 9.74 -48.27 -2.04
CA GLU A 80 9.82 -49.23 -3.15
C GLU A 80 9.20 -50.60 -2.83
N GLU A 81 9.03 -50.92 -1.54
CA GLU A 81 8.38 -52.15 -1.09
C GLU A 81 6.86 -52.12 -1.32
N TYR A 82 6.27 -50.93 -1.43
CA TYR A 82 4.83 -50.73 -1.60
C TYR A 82 4.51 -50.01 -2.91
N ASP A 83 3.34 -50.32 -3.46
CA ASP A 83 2.87 -49.69 -4.70
C ASP A 83 2.11 -48.38 -4.39
N LEU A 84 2.70 -47.26 -4.80
CA LEU A 84 2.13 -45.91 -4.61
C LEU A 84 0.87 -45.65 -5.43
N ASP A 85 0.56 -46.51 -6.42
CA ASP A 85 -0.63 -46.34 -7.25
C ASP A 85 -1.93 -46.49 -6.43
N TYR A 86 -1.89 -47.25 -5.33
CA TYR A 86 -3.03 -47.45 -4.43
C TYR A 86 -3.20 -46.38 -3.34
N VAL A 87 -2.25 -45.44 -3.23
CA VAL A 87 -2.33 -44.36 -2.24
C VAL A 87 -3.19 -43.22 -2.81
N GLU A 88 -4.36 -43.01 -2.21
CA GLU A 88 -5.27 -41.91 -2.58
C GLU A 88 -4.92 -40.65 -1.79
N LEU A 89 -4.71 -39.54 -2.51
CA LEU A 89 -4.54 -38.22 -1.91
C LEU A 89 -5.88 -37.49 -1.90
N PRO A 90 -6.19 -36.71 -0.84
CA PRO A 90 -7.36 -35.85 -0.85
C PRO A 90 -7.21 -34.75 -1.92
N GLU A 91 -8.33 -34.26 -2.47
CA GLU A 91 -8.31 -33.15 -3.45
C GLU A 91 -7.64 -31.88 -2.90
N THR A 92 -7.59 -31.74 -1.58
CA THR A 92 -6.94 -30.64 -0.86
C THR A 92 -5.41 -30.78 -0.78
N ALA A 93 -4.82 -31.90 -1.21
CA ALA A 93 -3.37 -32.12 -1.25
C ALA A 93 -2.71 -31.37 -2.43
N VAL A 94 -2.87 -30.06 -2.44
CA VAL A 94 -2.26 -29.14 -3.40
C VAL A 94 -1.11 -28.38 -2.75
N LEU A 95 -0.13 -28.01 -3.57
CA LEU A 95 0.89 -27.06 -3.14
C LEU A 95 0.32 -25.64 -3.17
N TYR A 96 0.65 -24.86 -2.14
CA TYR A 96 0.35 -23.43 -2.11
C TYR A 96 1.59 -22.65 -1.70
N GLU A 97 1.71 -21.41 -2.17
CA GLU A 97 2.75 -20.50 -1.73
C GLU A 97 2.29 -19.85 -0.42
N SER A 98 2.99 -20.17 0.67
CA SER A 98 2.72 -19.58 1.97
C SER A 98 3.34 -18.19 2.09
N ARG A 99 2.87 -17.39 3.04
CA ARG A 99 3.49 -16.11 3.39
C ARG A 99 4.99 -16.22 3.68
N ASP A 100 5.44 -17.33 4.27
CA ASP A 100 6.85 -17.58 4.55
C ASP A 100 7.65 -17.95 3.30
N ASP A 101 7.00 -18.40 2.22
CA ASP A 101 7.65 -18.72 0.95
C ASP A 101 8.06 -17.43 0.21
N PHE A 102 7.29 -16.34 0.38
CA PHE A 102 7.61 -15.02 -0.17
C PHE A 102 8.66 -14.24 0.64
N ALA A 103 8.86 -14.60 1.92
CA ALA A 103 9.71 -13.85 2.84
C ALA A 103 11.21 -13.91 2.51
N ASP A 104 11.65 -14.94 1.79
CA ASP A 104 13.07 -15.12 1.43
C ASP A 104 13.47 -14.33 0.16
N GLU A 105 12.51 -13.95 -0.70
CA GLU A 105 12.77 -13.23 -1.95
C GLU A 105 12.30 -11.76 -1.93
N HIS A 106 11.30 -11.46 -1.09
CA HIS A 106 10.65 -10.16 -1.04
C HIS A 106 10.76 -9.48 0.32
N ALA A 107 10.92 -8.17 0.30
CA ALA A 107 11.01 -7.35 1.51
C ALA A 107 9.65 -7.22 2.23
N GLY A 108 8.54 -7.35 1.51
CA GLY A 108 7.19 -7.27 2.04
C GLY A 108 6.13 -6.98 0.97
N LEU A 109 4.89 -6.83 1.41
CA LEU A 109 3.73 -6.52 0.58
C LEU A 109 3.32 -5.06 0.73
N ILE A 110 3.11 -4.37 -0.40
CA ILE A 110 2.57 -3.01 -0.46
C ILE A 110 1.12 -3.07 -0.94
N TYR A 111 0.23 -2.44 -0.19
CA TYR A 111 -1.19 -2.39 -0.51
C TYR A 111 -1.85 -1.08 -0.07
N VAL A 112 -3.00 -0.78 -0.66
CA VAL A 112 -3.80 0.39 -0.36
C VAL A 112 -5.04 -0.04 0.39
N ASP A 113 -5.32 0.61 1.51
CA ASP A 113 -6.59 0.53 2.22
C ASP A 113 -7.14 1.94 2.44
N LYS A 114 -8.24 2.26 1.76
CA LYS A 114 -8.85 3.60 1.76
C LYS A 114 -7.82 4.66 1.34
N ASP A 115 -7.57 5.65 2.19
CA ASP A 115 -6.61 6.74 1.97
C ASP A 115 -5.24 6.45 2.62
N ARG A 116 -4.92 5.18 2.88
CA ARG A 116 -3.66 4.74 3.50
C ARG A 116 -2.85 3.86 2.56
N LEU A 117 -1.55 4.09 2.54
CA LEU A 117 -0.57 3.18 1.97
C LEU A 117 -0.01 2.30 3.09
N LEU A 118 -0.09 0.99 2.91
CA LEU A 118 0.32 -0.01 3.89
C LEU A 118 1.51 -0.82 3.36
N PHE A 119 2.44 -1.12 4.25
CA PHE A 119 3.59 -1.98 4.01
C PHE A 119 3.67 -3.06 5.08
N GLU A 120 3.36 -4.29 4.68
CA GLU A 120 3.49 -5.47 5.53
C GLU A 120 4.87 -6.08 5.33
N PRO A 121 5.78 -5.97 6.32
CA PRO A 121 7.15 -6.42 6.16
C PRO A 121 7.25 -7.94 6.29
N TYR A 122 8.07 -8.56 5.43
CA TYR A 122 8.46 -9.98 5.58
C TYR A 122 9.87 -10.13 6.17
N ILE A 123 10.68 -9.07 6.05
CA ILE A 123 12.01 -8.99 6.64
C ILE A 123 12.01 -8.11 7.89
N TYR A 124 12.95 -8.35 8.79
CA TYR A 124 13.16 -7.54 9.99
C TYR A 124 14.65 -7.27 10.22
N PRO A 125 15.05 -6.05 10.64
CA PRO A 125 14.19 -4.89 10.96
C PRO A 125 13.78 -4.07 9.73
N THR A 126 12.64 -3.38 9.82
CA THR A 126 12.11 -2.46 8.79
C THR A 126 11.88 -1.05 9.29
N THR A 127 12.50 -0.68 10.42
CA THR A 127 12.28 0.61 11.08
C THR A 127 12.79 1.81 10.28
N GLN A 128 13.63 1.63 9.24
CA GLN A 128 14.05 2.74 8.37
C GLN A 128 12.88 3.46 7.70
N VAL A 129 11.73 2.79 7.51
CA VAL A 129 10.54 3.43 6.92
C VAL A 129 10.00 4.59 7.76
N LYS A 130 10.35 4.67 9.04
CA LYS A 130 10.01 5.83 9.88
C LYS A 130 10.61 7.13 9.34
N ALA A 131 11.77 7.07 8.71
CA ALA A 131 12.43 8.25 8.15
C ALA A 131 11.64 8.87 6.98
N ILE A 132 10.84 8.05 6.28
CA ILE A 132 9.99 8.46 5.15
C ILE A 132 8.52 8.67 5.56
N GLY A 133 8.26 8.79 6.87
CA GLY A 133 6.95 9.18 7.42
C GLY A 133 5.99 8.04 7.73
N PHE A 134 6.42 6.78 7.61
CA PHE A 134 5.59 5.64 8.01
C PHE A 134 5.58 5.46 9.53
N ARG A 135 4.44 5.00 10.05
CA ARG A 135 4.27 4.61 11.46
C ARG A 135 3.68 3.22 11.54
N TRP A 136 3.90 2.51 12.64
CA TRP A 136 3.27 1.20 12.82
C TRP A 136 1.75 1.40 12.92
N ALA A 137 0.98 0.66 12.13
CA ALA A 137 -0.46 0.74 12.16
C ALA A 137 -0.97 0.26 13.54
N GLN A 138 -2.02 0.92 14.05
CA GLN A 138 -2.62 0.59 15.35
C GLN A 138 -3.69 -0.50 15.25
N ASP A 139 -3.95 -1.00 14.04
CA ASP A 139 -4.80 -2.15 13.78
C ASP A 139 -3.97 -3.45 13.81
N ASP A 140 -4.66 -4.59 13.86
CA ASP A 140 -4.03 -5.92 13.86
C ASP A 140 -3.45 -6.32 12.48
N SER A 141 -3.21 -5.35 11.58
CA SER A 141 -2.69 -5.59 10.22
C SER A 141 -1.19 -5.93 10.19
N ALA A 142 -0.51 -5.81 11.34
CA ALA A 142 0.94 -5.99 11.45
C ALA A 142 1.75 -5.25 10.37
N SER A 143 1.29 -4.04 10.01
CA SER A 143 1.81 -3.28 8.87
C SER A 143 2.28 -1.88 9.28
N TRP A 144 3.18 -1.30 8.49
CA TRP A 144 3.49 0.13 8.52
C TRP A 144 2.47 0.89 7.68
N GLU A 145 1.97 2.03 8.17
CA GLU A 145 1.04 2.91 7.46
C GLU A 145 1.62 4.31 7.20
N SER A 146 1.22 4.89 6.08
CA SER A 146 1.48 6.28 5.69
C SER A 146 0.26 6.84 4.93
N PRO A 147 0.05 8.17 4.90
CA PRO A 147 -0.92 8.77 3.98
C PRO A 147 -0.68 8.30 2.53
N LEU A 148 -1.75 7.97 1.81
CA LEU A 148 -1.67 7.50 0.43
C LEU A 148 -1.12 8.60 -0.50
N THR A 149 0.18 8.52 -0.80
CA THR A 149 0.88 9.50 -1.64
C THR A 149 1.89 8.79 -2.54
N LEU A 150 2.04 9.30 -3.76
CA LEU A 150 3.03 8.77 -4.72
C LEU A 150 4.46 8.85 -4.15
N SER A 151 4.77 9.94 -3.44
CA SER A 151 6.08 10.12 -2.81
C SER A 151 6.38 9.07 -1.73
N ALA A 152 5.39 8.69 -0.90
CA ALA A 152 5.59 7.63 0.09
C ALA A 152 5.80 6.27 -0.58
N PHE A 153 5.05 5.99 -1.65
CA PHE A 153 5.20 4.78 -2.44
C PHE A 153 6.57 4.66 -3.12
N GLU A 154 7.01 5.71 -3.83
CA GLU A 154 8.31 5.71 -4.51
C GLU A 154 9.47 5.58 -3.52
N GLN A 155 9.45 6.33 -2.43
CA GLN A 155 10.49 6.21 -1.39
C GLN A 155 10.53 4.82 -0.77
N LEU A 156 9.37 4.19 -0.56
CA LEU A 156 9.31 2.82 -0.05
C LEU A 156 9.90 1.82 -1.04
N ARG A 157 9.63 1.99 -2.35
CA ARG A 157 10.23 1.16 -3.41
C ARG A 157 11.72 1.37 -3.59
N GLU A 158 12.20 2.61 -3.43
CA GLU A 158 13.63 2.91 -3.41
C GLU A 158 14.33 2.23 -2.22
N MET A 159 13.68 2.25 -1.05
CA MET A 159 14.17 1.56 0.14
C MET A 159 14.16 0.03 -0.01
N PHE A 160 13.13 -0.51 -0.64
CA PHE A 160 12.93 -1.95 -0.81
C PHE A 160 12.54 -2.28 -2.25
N GLN A 161 13.55 -2.62 -3.05
CA GLN A 161 13.36 -2.88 -4.48
C GLN A 161 12.52 -4.15 -4.75
N ASN A 162 12.59 -5.13 -3.84
CA ASN A 162 11.92 -6.42 -3.98
C ASN A 162 10.62 -6.48 -3.18
N CYS A 163 9.76 -5.47 -3.27
CA CYS A 163 8.41 -5.52 -2.67
C CYS A 163 7.39 -6.13 -3.63
N ILE A 164 6.46 -6.91 -3.07
CA ILE A 164 5.26 -7.34 -3.80
C ILE A 164 4.30 -6.15 -3.84
N ILE A 165 3.80 -5.85 -5.04
CA ILE A 165 2.82 -4.78 -5.25
C ILE A 165 1.46 -5.45 -5.47
N SER A 166 0.50 -5.18 -4.59
CA SER A 166 -0.87 -5.68 -4.77
C SER A 166 -1.63 -4.94 -5.87
N ASP A 167 -2.67 -5.58 -6.40
CA ASP A 167 -3.57 -5.00 -7.40
C ASP A 167 -4.24 -3.69 -6.94
N SER A 168 -4.41 -3.52 -5.62
CA SER A 168 -4.94 -2.28 -5.04
C SER A 168 -4.03 -1.07 -5.32
N VAL A 169 -2.72 -1.27 -5.31
CA VAL A 169 -1.73 -0.22 -5.63
C VAL A 169 -1.75 0.04 -7.12
N THR A 170 -1.77 -1.01 -7.96
CA THR A 170 -1.83 -0.87 -9.41
C THR A 170 -3.06 -0.06 -9.84
N THR A 171 -4.22 -0.39 -9.28
CA THR A 171 -5.47 0.36 -9.51
C THR A 171 -5.34 1.82 -9.09
N TRP A 172 -4.74 2.07 -7.92
CA TRP A 172 -4.50 3.44 -7.45
C TRP A 172 -3.54 4.21 -8.37
N LEU A 173 -2.46 3.59 -8.86
CA LEU A 173 -1.52 4.23 -9.80
C LEU A 173 -2.21 4.59 -11.12
N GLU A 174 -3.05 3.71 -11.64
CA GLU A 174 -3.86 4.01 -12.83
C GLU A 174 -4.78 5.22 -12.59
N GLU A 175 -5.42 5.32 -11.42
CA GLU A 175 -6.20 6.51 -11.03
C GLU A 175 -5.32 7.77 -10.92
N VAL A 176 -4.08 7.64 -10.42
CA VAL A 176 -3.10 8.72 -10.33
C VAL A 176 -2.60 9.17 -11.72
N ASP A 177 -2.61 8.30 -12.72
CA ASP A 177 -2.24 8.64 -14.09
C ASP A 177 -3.42 9.14 -14.94
N LYS A 178 -4.67 8.87 -14.52
CA LYS A 178 -5.85 9.37 -15.24
C LYS A 178 -5.83 10.90 -15.38
N PRO A 179 -5.93 11.43 -16.61
CA PRO A 179 -5.97 12.87 -16.83
C PRO A 179 -7.26 13.46 -16.23
N VAL A 180 -7.13 14.60 -15.57
CA VAL A 180 -8.31 15.35 -15.11
C VAL A 180 -9.03 15.91 -16.33
N GLN A 181 -10.33 15.66 -16.42
CA GLN A 181 -11.19 16.36 -17.37
C GLN A 181 -11.43 17.78 -16.85
N LEU A 182 -10.93 18.76 -17.58
CA LEU A 182 -11.12 20.18 -17.29
C LEU A 182 -12.38 20.69 -17.99
N SER A 183 -12.97 21.77 -17.49
CA SER A 183 -14.14 22.38 -18.12
C SER A 183 -13.80 23.00 -19.48
N ASP A 184 -14.84 23.15 -20.30
CA ASP A 184 -14.78 23.88 -21.57
C ASP A 184 -14.20 25.29 -21.41
N GLU A 185 -14.40 25.94 -20.25
CA GLU A 185 -13.90 27.29 -19.99
C GLU A 185 -12.37 27.32 -19.97
N VAL A 186 -11.74 26.31 -19.36
CA VAL A 186 -10.29 26.17 -19.35
C VAL A 186 -9.76 25.83 -20.75
N TYR A 187 -10.46 24.97 -21.51
CA TYR A 187 -10.06 24.66 -22.89
C TYR A 187 -10.21 25.83 -23.86
N LYS A 188 -11.23 26.68 -23.67
CA LYS A 188 -11.48 27.89 -24.48
C LYS A 188 -10.61 29.08 -24.06
N SER A 189 -9.94 29.00 -22.91
CA SER A 189 -9.03 30.05 -22.44
C SER A 189 -7.77 30.17 -23.29
N GLU A 190 -7.08 31.31 -23.17
CA GLU A 190 -5.81 31.59 -23.87
C GLU A 190 -4.59 30.86 -23.26
N LEU A 191 -4.80 29.86 -22.39
CA LEU A 191 -3.71 29.09 -21.79
C LEU A 191 -2.94 28.26 -22.82
N LEU A 192 -1.61 28.26 -22.66
CA LEU A 192 -0.71 27.35 -23.38
C LEU A 192 -0.94 25.90 -22.91
N ALA A 193 -0.54 24.93 -23.74
CA ALA A 193 -0.76 23.51 -23.46
C ALA A 193 -0.21 23.07 -22.09
N PHE A 194 1.03 23.45 -21.75
CA PHE A 194 1.63 23.12 -20.46
C PHE A 194 0.92 23.82 -19.27
N GLN A 195 0.31 24.97 -19.50
CA GLN A 195 -0.44 25.68 -18.45
C GLN A 195 -1.76 24.96 -18.17
N ARG A 196 -2.43 24.43 -19.20
CA ARG A 196 -3.62 23.59 -19.03
C ARG A 196 -3.31 22.31 -18.28
N GLU A 197 -2.19 21.67 -18.58
CA GLU A 197 -1.71 20.50 -17.82
C GLU A 197 -1.46 20.85 -16.35
N ALA A 198 -0.82 22.00 -16.09
CA ALA A 198 -0.60 22.49 -14.73
C ALA A 198 -1.92 22.79 -13.98
N VAL A 199 -2.96 23.28 -14.67
CA VAL A 199 -4.31 23.42 -14.09
C VAL A 199 -4.85 22.04 -13.67
N GLY A 200 -4.80 21.06 -14.57
CA GLY A 200 -5.23 19.68 -14.29
C GLY A 200 -4.50 19.06 -13.09
N PHE A 201 -3.19 19.26 -13.01
CA PHE A 201 -2.39 18.84 -11.86
C PHE A 201 -2.89 19.49 -10.55
N MET A 202 -3.12 20.80 -10.54
CA MET A 202 -3.56 21.52 -9.32
C MET A 202 -4.97 21.08 -8.88
N VAL A 203 -5.89 20.86 -9.83
CA VAL A 203 -7.24 20.35 -9.55
C VAL A 203 -7.17 18.93 -8.97
N LYS A 204 -6.31 18.07 -9.53
CA LYS A 204 -6.10 16.71 -9.02
C LYS A 204 -5.51 16.69 -7.61
N ALA A 205 -4.43 17.44 -7.43
CA ALA A 205 -3.66 17.43 -6.21
C ALA A 205 -4.42 18.06 -5.04
N LYS A 206 -5.29 19.06 -5.31
CA LYS A 206 -6.02 19.91 -4.34
C LYS A 206 -5.13 20.72 -3.38
N ARG A 207 -3.89 20.28 -3.16
CA ARG A 207 -2.82 20.89 -2.38
C ARG A 207 -1.53 20.68 -3.15
N GLY A 208 -0.83 21.76 -3.50
CA GLY A 208 0.37 21.64 -4.31
C GLY A 208 1.15 22.94 -4.40
N LEU A 209 2.38 22.82 -4.90
CA LEU A 209 3.27 23.95 -5.16
C LEU A 209 3.43 24.13 -6.67
N LEU A 210 3.08 25.31 -7.19
CA LEU A 210 3.29 25.64 -8.60
C LEU A 210 4.69 26.24 -8.83
N GLY A 211 5.67 25.37 -9.04
CA GLY A 211 7.10 25.70 -9.17
C GLY A 211 7.57 26.28 -10.52
N LEU A 212 6.69 26.94 -11.29
CA LEU A 212 7.08 27.50 -12.60
C LEU A 212 7.99 28.73 -12.43
N ALA A 213 8.81 29.06 -13.44
CA ALA A 213 9.62 30.28 -13.44
C ALA A 213 8.75 31.56 -13.44
N PRO A 214 9.24 32.72 -12.94
CA PRO A 214 8.54 34.00 -13.06
C PRO A 214 8.18 34.31 -14.53
N GLY A 215 6.99 34.85 -14.78
CA GLY A 215 6.50 35.18 -16.13
C GLY A 215 5.83 34.04 -16.90
N LEU A 216 5.89 32.78 -16.45
CA LEU A 216 5.27 31.64 -17.14
C LEU A 216 3.75 31.46 -16.88
N GLY A 217 3.07 32.48 -16.33
CA GLY A 217 1.63 32.43 -16.11
C GLY A 217 1.18 31.59 -14.90
N LYS A 218 1.91 31.66 -13.78
CA LYS A 218 1.46 31.01 -12.52
C LYS A 218 0.09 31.50 -12.05
N THR A 219 -0.14 32.80 -12.13
CA THR A 219 -1.38 33.46 -11.71
C THR A 219 -2.62 32.92 -12.44
N PRO A 220 -2.67 32.90 -13.79
CA PRO A 220 -3.83 32.35 -14.49
C PRO A 220 -4.04 30.85 -14.25
N ILE A 221 -2.97 30.06 -14.15
CA ILE A 221 -3.07 28.64 -13.76
C ILE A 221 -3.78 28.51 -12.40
N SER A 222 -3.33 29.27 -11.40
CA SER A 222 -3.94 29.24 -10.06
C SER A 222 -5.41 29.66 -10.07
N ILE A 223 -5.75 30.74 -10.77
CA ILE A 223 -7.14 31.24 -10.82
C ILE A 223 -8.06 30.20 -11.47
N LEU A 224 -7.67 29.64 -12.61
CA LEU A 224 -8.49 28.66 -13.32
C LEU A 224 -8.58 27.32 -12.56
N ALA A 225 -7.51 26.88 -11.91
CA ALA A 225 -7.56 25.69 -11.06
C ALA A 225 -8.49 25.88 -9.85
N ILE A 226 -8.48 27.06 -9.23
CA ILE A 226 -9.38 27.39 -8.12
C ILE A 226 -10.83 27.45 -8.62
N LYS A 227 -11.06 28.02 -9.80
CA LYS A 227 -12.40 28.08 -10.41
C LYS A 227 -12.98 26.68 -10.67
N GLU A 228 -12.16 25.75 -11.16
CA GLU A 228 -12.53 24.34 -11.34
C GLU A 228 -12.84 23.63 -10.02
N LEU A 229 -12.02 23.86 -8.99
CA LEU A 229 -12.25 23.28 -7.66
C LEU A 229 -13.49 23.87 -6.97
N GLY A 230 -13.80 25.14 -7.26
CA GLY A 230 -14.86 25.90 -6.65
C GLY A 230 -14.62 26.22 -5.17
N GLY A 231 -15.56 26.96 -4.61
CA GLY A 231 -15.54 27.34 -3.19
C GLY A 231 -14.93 28.72 -2.91
N ARG A 232 -15.06 29.13 -1.66
CA ARG A 232 -14.57 30.42 -1.20
C ARG A 232 -13.05 30.44 -1.12
N THR A 233 -12.44 31.50 -1.63
CA THR A 233 -10.99 31.58 -1.84
C THR A 233 -10.38 32.77 -1.13
N LEU A 234 -9.32 32.51 -0.36
CA LEU A 234 -8.43 33.53 0.21
C LEU A 234 -7.07 33.51 -0.48
N ILE A 235 -6.70 34.61 -1.11
CA ILE A 235 -5.38 34.83 -1.71
C ILE A 235 -4.55 35.69 -0.77
N ILE A 236 -3.37 35.22 -0.39
CA ILE A 236 -2.40 35.98 0.42
C ILE A 236 -1.18 36.29 -0.45
N CYS A 237 -0.88 37.57 -0.64
CA CYS A 237 0.25 37.99 -1.47
C CYS A 237 0.97 39.25 -0.93
N PRO A 238 2.17 39.58 -1.46
CA PRO A 238 2.80 40.87 -1.18
C PRO A 238 1.87 42.05 -1.48
N LEU A 239 1.98 43.11 -0.67
CA LEU A 239 1.11 44.30 -0.77
C LEU A 239 1.02 44.91 -2.18
N PRO A 240 2.12 45.04 -2.96
CA PRO A 240 2.05 45.61 -4.30
C PRO A 240 1.24 44.77 -5.31
N LEU A 241 1.00 43.48 -5.00
CA LEU A 241 0.35 42.55 -5.92
C LEU A 241 -1.17 42.44 -5.70
N LEU A 242 -1.75 43.05 -4.66
CA LEU A 242 -3.19 42.94 -4.36
C LEU A 242 -4.08 43.33 -5.54
N TYR A 243 -3.85 44.52 -6.10
CA TYR A 243 -4.61 45.00 -7.25
C TYR A 243 -4.30 44.24 -8.54
N ASN A 244 -3.09 43.67 -8.65
CA ASN A 244 -2.77 42.82 -9.79
C ASN A 244 -3.60 41.54 -9.77
N TRP A 245 -3.65 40.85 -8.63
CA TRP A 245 -4.52 39.69 -8.45
C TRP A 245 -5.98 40.01 -8.73
N LYS A 246 -6.50 41.14 -8.24
CA LYS A 246 -7.88 41.56 -8.51
C LYS A 246 -8.16 41.71 -10.01
N ARG A 247 -7.24 42.31 -10.77
CA ARG A 247 -7.39 42.42 -12.24
C ARG A 247 -7.33 41.05 -12.91
N GLU A 248 -6.38 40.20 -12.52
CA GLU A 248 -6.21 38.86 -13.10
C GLU A 248 -7.44 37.99 -12.85
N ILE A 249 -8.03 38.02 -11.65
CA ILE A 249 -9.28 37.31 -11.35
C ILE A 249 -10.40 37.79 -12.26
N LYS A 250 -10.53 39.12 -12.46
CA LYS A 250 -11.51 39.66 -13.38
C LYS A 250 -11.26 39.20 -14.83
N THR A 251 -10.01 39.16 -15.26
CA THR A 251 -9.64 38.73 -16.62
C THR A 251 -9.90 37.24 -16.85
N TRP A 252 -9.46 36.37 -15.95
CA TRP A 252 -9.42 34.92 -16.17
C TRP A 252 -10.63 34.18 -15.63
N ALA A 253 -11.24 34.65 -14.55
CA ALA A 253 -12.46 34.04 -13.99
C ALA A 253 -13.74 34.79 -14.39
N ASN A 254 -13.64 36.06 -14.83
CA ASN A 254 -14.77 36.98 -15.00
C ASN A 254 -15.55 37.20 -13.69
N GLU A 255 -14.87 37.13 -12.56
CA GLU A 255 -15.43 37.29 -11.22
C GLU A 255 -14.84 38.52 -10.53
N ASP A 256 -15.55 39.04 -9.53
CA ASP A 256 -15.08 40.13 -8.70
C ASP A 256 -14.36 39.60 -7.46
N ALA A 257 -13.43 40.42 -6.93
CA ALA A 257 -12.65 40.09 -5.75
C ALA A 257 -12.57 41.29 -4.80
N GLU A 258 -12.66 41.01 -3.52
CA GLU A 258 -12.50 42.01 -2.46
C GLU A 258 -11.05 42.06 -1.97
N ILE A 259 -10.58 43.25 -1.60
CA ILE A 259 -9.25 43.43 -1.02
C ILE A 259 -9.39 43.78 0.46
N TRP A 260 -8.87 42.92 1.32
CA TRP A 260 -8.77 43.17 2.76
C TRP A 260 -7.37 43.65 3.10
N HIS A 261 -7.25 44.95 3.41
CA HIS A 261 -5.99 45.55 3.83
C HIS A 261 -6.20 46.47 5.03
N LYS A 262 -5.45 46.23 6.13
CA LYS A 262 -5.58 46.90 7.44
C LYS A 262 -6.92 46.68 8.17
N GLY A 263 -7.94 46.20 7.48
CA GLY A 263 -9.24 45.80 7.99
C GLY A 263 -9.78 44.58 7.23
N ILE A 264 -10.85 44.01 7.76
CA ILE A 264 -11.67 42.99 7.08
C ILE A 264 -12.89 43.74 6.51
N GLY A 265 -13.21 43.47 5.25
CA GLY A 265 -14.37 44.03 4.57
C GLY A 265 -15.62 43.18 4.75
N ASP A 266 -16.59 43.36 3.86
CA ASP A 266 -17.86 42.64 3.92
C ASP A 266 -17.69 41.25 3.32
N ASP A 267 -18.00 40.21 4.10
CA ASP A 267 -17.73 38.81 3.75
C ASP A 267 -18.70 38.24 2.69
N VAL A 268 -18.90 38.95 1.58
CA VAL A 268 -19.90 38.68 0.53
C VAL A 268 -19.27 38.04 -0.71
N GLU A 269 -18.07 38.45 -1.10
CA GLU A 269 -17.42 37.97 -2.31
C GLU A 269 -16.79 36.58 -2.13
N LEU A 270 -16.78 35.79 -3.21
CA LEU A 270 -16.14 34.47 -3.24
C LEU A 270 -14.61 34.58 -3.15
N TRP A 271 -14.04 35.64 -3.73
CA TRP A 271 -12.60 35.89 -3.76
C TRP A 271 -12.23 37.02 -2.80
N VAL A 272 -11.36 36.70 -1.87
CA VAL A 272 -10.77 37.67 -0.94
C VAL A 272 -9.26 37.69 -1.14
N ILE A 273 -8.68 38.87 -1.30
CA ILE A 273 -7.25 39.07 -1.47
C ILE A 273 -6.73 39.89 -0.30
N THR A 274 -5.65 39.43 0.35
CA THR A 274 -5.05 40.13 1.48
C THR A 274 -3.53 40.04 1.46
N ASN A 275 -2.89 40.87 2.29
CA ASN A 275 -1.45 40.83 2.49
C ASN A 275 -1.09 40.06 3.75
N TYR A 276 0.17 39.59 3.81
CA TYR A 276 0.68 38.81 4.95
C TYR A 276 0.44 39.47 6.31
N GLU A 277 0.64 40.79 6.44
CA GLU A 277 0.45 41.51 7.70
C GLU A 277 -1.00 41.48 8.17
N THR A 278 -1.95 41.71 7.25
CA THR A 278 -3.39 41.68 7.59
C THR A 278 -3.80 40.25 7.94
N ALA A 279 -3.42 39.25 7.14
CA ALA A 279 -3.70 37.85 7.43
C ALA A 279 -3.19 37.43 8.83
N LEU A 280 -1.92 37.73 9.13
CA LEU A 280 -1.30 37.37 10.41
C LEU A 280 -2.00 38.05 11.60
N ARG A 281 -2.31 39.35 11.48
CA ARG A 281 -3.00 40.10 12.55
C ARG A 281 -4.34 39.46 12.94
N TYR A 282 -5.08 38.93 11.97
CA TYR A 282 -6.39 38.34 12.23
C TYR A 282 -6.34 36.85 12.55
N LEU A 283 -5.33 36.11 12.07
CA LEU A 283 -5.04 34.75 12.54
C LEU A 283 -4.74 34.73 14.05
N VAL A 284 -3.86 35.61 14.52
CA VAL A 284 -3.53 35.73 15.96
C VAL A 284 -4.77 36.05 16.80
N LYS A 285 -5.66 36.92 16.30
CA LYS A 285 -6.92 37.22 16.98
C LYS A 285 -7.87 36.01 17.01
N TYR A 286 -7.85 35.15 15.99
CA TYR A 286 -8.62 33.92 15.97
C TYR A 286 -8.12 32.96 17.04
N ASP A 287 -6.81 32.68 17.08
CA ASP A 287 -6.21 31.79 18.09
C ASP A 287 -6.50 32.25 19.51
N ILE A 288 -6.42 33.55 19.80
CA ILE A 288 -6.79 34.10 21.12
C ILE A 288 -8.27 33.88 21.43
N LYS A 289 -9.15 33.98 20.43
CA LYS A 289 -10.61 33.75 20.60
C LYS A 289 -10.94 32.27 20.78
N THR A 290 -10.25 31.34 20.11
CA THR A 290 -10.43 29.90 20.33
C THR A 290 -9.92 29.51 21.70
N ILE A 291 -8.73 29.97 22.10
CA ILE A 291 -8.20 29.74 23.46
C ILE A 291 -9.15 30.28 24.54
N THR A 292 -9.75 31.45 24.33
CA THR A 292 -10.69 32.03 25.32
C THR A 292 -12.09 31.44 25.27
N LYS A 293 -12.53 30.84 24.15
CA LYS A 293 -13.80 30.11 24.05
C LYS A 293 -13.72 28.68 24.59
N ASP A 294 -12.57 28.04 24.48
CA ASP A 294 -12.36 26.66 24.95
C ASP A 294 -11.96 26.58 26.43
N GLY A 295 -11.76 27.71 27.11
CA GLY A 295 -12.09 27.89 28.54
C GLY A 295 -11.62 26.79 29.50
N LYS A 296 -10.46 26.17 29.22
CA LYS A 296 -9.61 25.41 30.14
C LYS A 296 -8.17 25.80 29.91
#